data_AF-A0ABD3QNJ6-F1
#
_entry.id   AF-A0ABD3QNJ6-F1
#
_cell.length_a   1.000
_cell.length_b   1.000
_cell.length_c   1.000
_cell.angle_alpha   90.00
_cell.angle_beta   90.00
_cell.angle_gamma   90.00
#
_symmetry.space_group_name_H-M   'P 1'
#
loop_
_entity.id
_entity.type
_entity.pdbx_description
1 polymer ?
#
loop_
_entity_poly.entity_id
_entity_poly.type
_entity_poly.pdbx_seq_one_letter_code
_entity_poly.pdbx_strand_id
1 'polypeptide(L)'
;MNRGLEIAKDIDVTDEIGADIMGLQETKKPWNAANKRLYNQQTQLKWPQGARNVFSSAPWNYDEKDYMAGGTLLSVNGRTKGRIVETGSDKWGRYCYTTLRGARDEGIVIINGYRTCHTKTDNPGSLTQYQAEYVGLRESGIANPEPRFQFFTDLTALIDEKRQQGYRPIVMMDANEDWVAESHKKQGNKLKKFMQQTQLVDPYYLKFNEAPRTYTRGTSRLDM
;
A
#
# COMPACT_ATOMS: atom_id res chain seq x y z
N MET A 1 -26.61 20.05 -17.53
CA MET A 1 -25.17 20.38 -17.62
C MET A 1 -24.36 19.11 -17.45
N ASN A 2 -23.93 18.50 -18.56
CA ASN A 2 -23.04 17.34 -18.55
C ASN A 2 -21.62 17.81 -18.18
N ARG A 3 -21.27 17.82 -16.89
CA ARG A 3 -19.87 17.65 -16.53
C ARG A 3 -19.55 16.20 -16.86
N GLY A 4 -18.80 15.96 -17.93
CA GLY A 4 -18.29 14.62 -18.23
C GLY A 4 -17.61 14.06 -16.97
N LEU A 5 -17.80 12.77 -16.70
CA LEU A 5 -17.12 12.11 -15.58
C LEU A 5 -15.61 12.28 -15.76
N GLU A 6 -15.01 13.13 -14.94
CA GLU A 6 -13.56 13.30 -14.90
C GLU A 6 -12.95 11.97 -14.45
N ILE A 7 -12.07 11.41 -15.29
CA ILE A 7 -11.30 10.20 -14.97
C ILE A 7 -10.12 10.63 -14.11
N ALA A 8 -9.85 9.87 -13.04
CA ALA A 8 -8.71 10.18 -12.18
C ALA A 8 -7.39 9.96 -12.95
N LYS A 9 -6.45 10.89 -12.81
CA LYS A 9 -5.18 10.89 -13.57
C LYS A 9 -4.39 9.59 -13.42
N ASP A 10 -4.43 8.97 -12.26
CA ASP A 10 -3.77 7.68 -11.98
C ASP A 10 -4.33 6.54 -12.86
N ILE A 11 -5.63 6.57 -13.15
CA ILE A 11 -6.29 5.60 -14.04
C ILE A 11 -5.82 5.82 -15.48
N ASP A 12 -5.74 7.09 -15.92
CA ASP A 12 -5.25 7.45 -17.25
C ASP A 12 -3.77 7.03 -17.44
N VAL A 13 -2.90 7.38 -16.49
CA VAL A 13 -1.47 7.04 -16.54
C VAL A 13 -1.28 5.51 -16.57
N THR A 14 -2.03 4.77 -15.77
CA THR A 14 -1.94 3.29 -15.74
C THR A 14 -2.32 2.67 -17.08
N ASP A 15 -3.33 3.22 -17.74
CA ASP A 15 -3.74 2.81 -19.09
C ASP A 15 -2.66 3.15 -20.13
N GLU A 16 -2.11 4.37 -20.08
CA GLU A 16 -1.07 4.85 -20.99
C GLU A 16 0.21 4.02 -20.94
N ILE A 17 0.65 3.61 -19.74
CA ILE A 17 1.83 2.75 -19.57
C ILE A 17 1.54 1.27 -19.83
N GLY A 18 0.27 0.89 -19.99
CA GLY A 18 -0.16 -0.49 -20.21
C GLY A 18 0.07 -1.41 -19.01
N ALA A 19 -0.02 -0.88 -17.78
CA ALA A 19 0.18 -1.68 -16.56
C ALA A 19 -1.10 -2.43 -16.17
N ASP A 20 -0.98 -3.73 -15.89
CA ASP A 20 -2.10 -4.57 -15.44
C ASP A 20 -2.52 -4.30 -13.98
N ILE A 21 -1.57 -3.85 -13.15
CA ILE A 21 -1.71 -3.70 -11.71
C ILE A 21 -1.14 -2.35 -11.30
N MET A 22 -1.91 -1.60 -10.53
CA MET A 22 -1.50 -0.31 -9.95
C MET A 22 -1.68 -0.34 -8.44
N GLY A 23 -0.62 0.01 -7.71
CA GLY A 23 -0.67 0.29 -6.28
C GLY A 23 -0.47 1.78 -6.03
N LEU A 24 -1.44 2.42 -5.38
CA LEU A 24 -1.33 3.81 -4.93
C LEU A 24 -1.20 3.85 -3.40
N GLN A 25 -0.23 4.61 -2.93
CA GLN A 25 0.03 4.90 -1.53
C GLN A 25 -0.38 6.33 -1.19
N GLU A 26 -0.69 6.59 0.07
CA GLU A 26 -1.05 7.91 0.57
C GLU A 26 -2.20 8.57 -0.24
N THR A 27 -3.25 7.79 -0.54
CA THR A 27 -4.38 8.22 -1.38
C THR A 27 -5.10 9.48 -0.88
N LYS A 28 -4.88 9.85 0.39
CA LYS A 28 -5.41 11.05 1.05
C LYS A 28 -6.93 11.14 1.06
N LYS A 29 -7.61 10.01 0.86
CA LYS A 29 -9.07 9.93 0.70
C LYS A 29 -9.66 8.96 1.72
N PRO A 30 -10.76 9.34 2.40
CA PRO A 30 -11.53 8.38 3.15
C PRO A 30 -12.26 7.45 2.17
N TRP A 31 -11.94 6.16 2.17
CA TRP A 31 -12.56 5.19 1.27
C TRP A 31 -13.95 4.72 1.76
N ASN A 32 -14.85 5.70 1.92
CA ASN A 32 -16.26 5.48 2.19
C ASN A 32 -17.00 4.89 0.96
N ALA A 33 -18.25 4.48 1.14
CA ALA A 33 -19.03 3.84 0.08
C ALA A 33 -19.18 4.71 -1.19
N ALA A 34 -19.33 6.02 -1.03
CA ALA A 34 -19.48 6.95 -2.16
C ALA A 34 -18.18 7.10 -2.95
N ASN A 35 -17.05 7.30 -2.26
CA ASN A 35 -15.73 7.44 -2.88
C ASN A 35 -15.29 6.14 -3.59
N LYS A 36 -15.54 4.98 -2.97
CA LYS A 36 -15.33 3.67 -3.60
C LYS A 36 -16.18 3.52 -4.87
N ARG A 37 -17.46 3.89 -4.82
CA ARG A 37 -18.37 3.81 -5.98
C ARG A 37 -17.90 4.69 -7.13
N LEU A 38 -17.52 5.94 -6.83
CA LEU A 38 -17.03 6.88 -7.83
C LEU A 38 -15.75 6.35 -8.51
N TYR A 39 -14.78 5.89 -7.74
CA TYR A 39 -13.53 5.36 -8.29
C TYR A 39 -13.74 4.08 -9.12
N ASN A 40 -14.63 3.18 -8.65
CA ASN A 40 -15.04 2.00 -9.42
C ASN A 40 -15.73 2.40 -10.74
N GLN A 41 -16.53 3.47 -10.75
CA GLN A 41 -17.14 3.97 -11.98
C GLN A 41 -16.09 4.51 -12.95
N GLN A 42 -15.12 5.30 -12.47
CA GLN A 42 -14.05 5.85 -13.30
C GLN A 42 -13.19 4.74 -13.94
N THR A 43 -12.79 3.74 -13.14
CA THR A 43 -12.02 2.59 -13.64
C THR A 43 -12.80 1.76 -14.66
N GLN A 44 -14.12 1.59 -14.46
CA GLN A 44 -14.99 0.91 -15.42
C GLN A 44 -15.20 1.70 -16.73
N LEU A 45 -15.15 3.04 -16.67
CA LEU A 45 -15.23 3.89 -17.85
C LEU A 45 -13.94 3.86 -18.67
N LYS A 46 -12.78 3.86 -18.01
CA LYS A 46 -11.48 3.84 -18.71
C LYS A 46 -11.13 2.46 -19.25
N TRP A 47 -11.21 1.42 -18.41
CA TRP A 47 -10.68 0.10 -18.75
C TRP A 47 -11.81 -0.79 -19.32
N PRO A 48 -11.78 -1.18 -20.60
CA PRO A 48 -12.90 -1.88 -21.25
C PRO A 48 -13.25 -3.22 -20.59
N GLN A 49 -12.25 -3.90 -20.05
CA GLN A 49 -12.41 -5.16 -19.32
C GLN A 49 -12.73 -4.94 -17.84
N GLY A 50 -12.85 -3.69 -17.38
CA GLY A 50 -13.04 -3.30 -15.99
C GLY A 50 -11.82 -3.58 -15.10
N ALA A 51 -11.98 -3.29 -13.80
CA ALA A 51 -10.98 -3.59 -12.80
C ALA A 51 -11.58 -4.08 -11.48
N ARG A 52 -10.73 -4.70 -10.68
CA ARG A 52 -10.98 -4.97 -9.27
C ARG A 52 -10.12 -4.04 -8.44
N ASN A 53 -10.77 -3.19 -7.65
CA ASN A 53 -10.11 -2.23 -6.77
C ASN A 53 -10.25 -2.69 -5.31
N VAL A 54 -9.15 -2.68 -4.57
CA VAL A 54 -9.09 -2.95 -3.14
C VAL A 54 -8.63 -1.68 -2.45
N PHE A 55 -9.41 -1.23 -1.47
CA PHE A 55 -9.21 0.06 -0.81
C PHE A 55 -8.92 -0.16 0.67
N SER A 56 -8.01 0.62 1.22
CA SER A 56 -7.68 0.61 2.63
C SER A 56 -7.59 2.05 3.14
N SER A 57 -8.33 2.37 4.19
CA SER A 57 -8.33 3.68 4.85
C SER A 57 -8.64 3.48 6.33
N ALA A 58 -8.03 4.28 7.21
CA ALA A 58 -8.41 4.29 8.62
C ALA A 58 -9.90 4.71 8.78
N PRO A 59 -10.56 4.31 9.90
CA PRO A 59 -11.88 4.83 10.23
C PRO A 59 -11.83 6.35 10.32
N TRP A 60 -12.76 7.03 9.65
CA TRP A 60 -12.79 8.48 9.58
C TRP A 60 -14.05 9.02 10.24
N ASN A 61 -13.87 9.65 11.40
CA ASN A 61 -14.96 10.21 12.21
C ASN A 61 -14.99 11.75 12.19
N TYR A 62 -14.17 12.39 11.36
CA TYR A 62 -14.11 13.86 11.27
C TYR A 62 -15.06 14.39 10.18
N ASP A 63 -15.61 15.58 10.41
CA ASP A 63 -16.52 16.27 9.48
C ASP A 63 -15.84 16.75 8.18
N GLU A 64 -14.52 16.59 8.06
CA GLU A 64 -13.76 16.81 6.83
C GLU A 64 -14.02 15.66 5.85
N LYS A 65 -15.08 15.76 5.05
CA LYS A 65 -15.60 14.64 4.24
C LYS A 65 -14.67 14.12 3.14
N ASP A 66 -13.66 14.91 2.76
CA ASP A 66 -12.89 14.67 1.52
C ASP A 66 -11.38 14.43 1.71
N TYR A 67 -10.85 14.59 2.94
CA TYR A 67 -9.45 14.38 3.23
C TYR A 67 -9.28 13.38 4.37
N MET A 68 -8.29 12.49 4.27
CA MET A 68 -7.85 11.62 5.36
C MET A 68 -6.38 11.30 5.13
N ALA A 69 -5.51 11.47 6.14
CA ALA A 69 -4.12 11.06 5.97
C ALA A 69 -3.97 9.56 5.67
N GLY A 70 -3.07 9.24 4.73
CA GLY A 70 -2.75 7.87 4.39
C GLY A 70 -3.67 7.21 3.38
N GLY A 71 -3.91 5.92 3.62
CA GLY A 71 -4.74 5.07 2.79
C GLY A 71 -4.00 4.50 1.58
N THR A 72 -4.39 3.29 1.19
CA THR A 72 -3.84 2.58 0.02
C THR A 72 -4.96 2.11 -0.90
N LEU A 73 -4.61 1.98 -2.18
CA LEU A 73 -5.49 1.45 -3.22
C LEU A 73 -4.69 0.50 -4.10
N LEU A 74 -5.20 -0.70 -4.31
CA LEU A 74 -4.67 -1.68 -5.25
C LEU A 74 -5.71 -1.96 -6.33
N SER A 75 -5.39 -1.63 -7.57
CA SER A 75 -6.25 -1.84 -8.74
C SER A 75 -5.63 -2.92 -9.62
N VAL A 76 -6.41 -3.93 -9.97
CA VAL A 76 -6.05 -4.96 -10.95
C VAL A 76 -7.01 -4.89 -12.13
N ASN A 77 -6.51 -4.55 -13.30
CA ASN A 77 -7.30 -4.36 -14.51
C ASN A 77 -7.13 -5.53 -15.51
N GLY A 78 -7.89 -5.45 -16.61
CA GLY A 78 -7.68 -6.34 -17.74
C GLY A 78 -8.01 -7.80 -17.45
N ARG A 79 -7.26 -8.71 -18.08
CA ARG A 79 -7.44 -10.16 -17.96
C ARG A 79 -6.96 -10.69 -16.61
N THR A 80 -6.02 -9.98 -15.98
CA THR A 80 -5.39 -10.36 -14.71
C THR A 80 -6.41 -10.46 -13.58
N LYS A 81 -7.46 -9.63 -13.60
CA LYS A 81 -8.55 -9.67 -12.62
C LYS A 81 -9.27 -11.03 -12.55
N GLY A 82 -9.32 -11.77 -13.66
CA GLY A 82 -9.98 -13.08 -13.73
C GLY A 82 -9.29 -14.17 -12.91
N ARG A 83 -8.05 -13.91 -12.45
CA ARG A 83 -7.29 -14.80 -11.58
C ARG A 83 -7.43 -14.48 -10.09
N ILE A 84 -8.12 -13.41 -9.74
CA ILE A 84 -8.28 -13.00 -8.34
C ILE A 84 -9.04 -14.08 -7.57
N VAL A 85 -8.45 -14.53 -6.46
CA VAL A 85 -9.06 -15.47 -5.52
C VAL A 85 -9.55 -14.74 -4.29
N GLU A 86 -8.71 -13.88 -3.73
CA GLU A 86 -8.95 -13.19 -2.47
C GLU A 86 -8.47 -11.74 -2.55
N THR A 87 -9.12 -10.88 -1.77
CA THR A 87 -8.73 -9.49 -1.56
C THR A 87 -8.82 -9.19 -0.06
N GLY A 88 -7.88 -8.41 0.47
CA GLY A 88 -7.92 -7.97 1.86
C GLY A 88 -7.34 -6.57 2.04
N SER A 89 -7.67 -5.96 3.17
CA SER A 89 -7.22 -4.61 3.52
C SER A 89 -7.00 -4.48 5.02
N ASP A 90 -5.95 -3.76 5.39
CA ASP A 90 -5.71 -3.33 6.75
C ASP A 90 -6.81 -2.38 7.26
N LYS A 91 -7.11 -2.42 8.56
CA LYS A 91 -8.14 -1.58 9.15
C LYS A 91 -7.72 -0.12 9.28
N TRP A 92 -6.42 0.16 9.31
CA TRP A 92 -5.88 1.50 9.55
C TRP A 92 -5.32 2.15 8.28
N GLY A 93 -5.63 1.60 7.10
CA GLY A 93 -5.24 2.20 5.83
C GLY A 93 -3.80 1.94 5.41
N ARG A 94 -3.06 1.08 6.13
CA ARG A 94 -1.62 0.90 5.93
C ARG A 94 -1.29 0.03 4.72
N TYR A 95 -2.10 -0.99 4.45
CA TYR A 95 -1.90 -1.84 3.29
C TYR A 95 -3.21 -2.44 2.77
N CYS A 96 -3.18 -2.91 1.53
CA CYS A 96 -4.17 -3.77 0.91
C CYS A 96 -3.48 -4.82 0.05
N TYR A 97 -4.18 -5.92 -0.22
CA TYR A 97 -3.62 -7.01 -1.03
C TYR A 97 -4.67 -7.70 -1.88
N THR A 98 -4.20 -8.38 -2.92
CA THR A 98 -4.98 -9.37 -3.66
C THR A 98 -4.14 -10.61 -3.93
N THR A 99 -4.78 -11.78 -3.90
CA THR A 99 -4.15 -13.03 -4.33
C THR A 99 -4.63 -13.39 -5.74
N LEU A 100 -3.69 -13.79 -6.59
CA LEU A 100 -3.95 -14.26 -7.94
C LEU A 100 -3.57 -15.73 -8.04
N ARG A 101 -4.49 -16.55 -8.54
CA ARG A 101 -4.26 -17.97 -8.79
C ARG A 101 -3.30 -18.18 -9.96
N GLY A 102 -2.29 -19.01 -9.73
CA GLY A 102 -1.39 -19.54 -10.74
C GLY A 102 -1.79 -20.96 -11.15
N ALA A 103 -0.82 -21.70 -11.71
CA ALA A 103 -0.97 -23.12 -11.99
C ALA A 103 -0.46 -23.95 -10.81
N ARG A 104 -0.91 -25.21 -10.71
CA ARG A 104 -0.39 -26.21 -9.76
C ARG A 104 -0.50 -25.79 -8.28
N ASP A 105 -1.66 -25.26 -7.89
CA ASP A 105 -1.95 -24.81 -6.52
C ASP A 105 -0.99 -23.74 -5.97
N GLU A 106 -0.21 -23.09 -6.84
CA GLU A 106 0.58 -21.91 -6.52
C GLU A 106 -0.14 -20.64 -6.98
N GLY A 107 0.28 -19.51 -6.43
CA GLY A 107 -0.18 -18.20 -6.88
C GLY A 107 0.76 -17.08 -6.48
N ILE A 108 0.33 -15.85 -6.71
CA ILE A 108 1.02 -14.66 -6.23
C ILE A 108 0.10 -13.85 -5.32
N VAL A 109 0.65 -13.27 -4.25
CA VAL A 109 -0.02 -12.24 -3.46
C VAL A 109 0.65 -10.91 -3.78
N ILE A 110 -0.15 -9.95 -4.24
CA ILE A 110 0.30 -8.59 -4.48
C ILE A 110 -0.13 -7.77 -3.28
N ILE A 111 0.84 -7.15 -2.61
CA ILE A 111 0.64 -6.33 -1.42
C ILE A 111 1.05 -4.90 -1.78
N ASN A 112 0.15 -3.96 -1.54
CA ASN A 112 0.41 -2.54 -1.63
C ASN A 112 0.42 -1.94 -0.22
N GLY A 113 1.53 -1.34 0.20
CA GLY A 113 1.72 -0.80 1.55
C GLY A 113 2.17 0.66 1.58
N TYR A 114 1.84 1.35 2.67
CA TYR A 114 2.37 2.66 3.01
C TYR A 114 2.73 2.66 4.50
N ARG A 115 4.01 2.93 4.79
CA ARG A 115 4.51 3.05 6.16
C ARG A 115 4.58 4.53 6.55
N THR A 116 3.92 4.89 7.65
CA THR A 116 3.92 6.28 8.16
C THR A 116 5.33 6.83 8.33
N CYS A 117 5.60 8.05 7.86
CA CYS A 117 6.93 8.67 7.94
C CYS A 117 7.31 9.12 9.35
N HIS A 118 6.33 9.32 10.23
CA HIS A 118 6.54 9.85 11.58
C HIS A 118 6.87 8.78 12.60
N THR A 119 7.63 9.18 13.60
CA THR A 119 7.90 8.49 14.85
C THR A 119 7.32 9.28 16.01
N LYS A 120 7.27 8.68 17.21
CA LYS A 120 6.82 9.36 18.44
C LYS A 120 7.57 10.67 18.70
N THR A 121 8.85 10.76 18.34
CA THR A 121 9.68 11.95 18.60
C THR A 121 9.38 13.13 17.68
N ASP A 122 8.63 12.91 16.59
CA ASP A 122 8.33 13.95 15.61
C ASP A 122 7.12 14.82 16.01
N ASN A 123 6.51 14.57 17.19
CA ASN A 123 5.29 15.22 17.67
C ASN A 123 4.20 15.32 16.58
N PRO A 124 3.77 14.18 16.01
CA PRO A 124 2.86 14.17 14.87
C PRO A 124 1.50 14.79 15.23
N GLY A 125 0.97 15.59 14.31
CA GLY A 125 -0.34 16.22 14.46
C GLY A 125 -1.48 15.20 14.53
N SER A 126 -2.63 15.64 15.06
CA SER A 126 -3.81 14.79 15.30
C SER A 126 -4.40 14.16 14.02
N LEU A 127 -4.23 14.83 12.87
CA LEU A 127 -4.75 14.40 11.57
C LEU A 127 -3.74 13.58 10.75
N THR A 128 -2.60 13.20 11.35
CA THR A 128 -1.59 12.38 10.67
C THR A 128 -1.97 10.91 10.66
N GLN A 129 -1.46 10.16 9.68
CA GLN A 129 -1.63 8.71 9.65
C GLN A 129 -1.01 8.04 10.88
N TYR A 130 0.14 8.54 11.37
CA TYR A 130 0.75 8.03 12.59
C TYR A 130 -0.23 8.04 13.77
N GLN A 131 -0.94 9.15 13.96
CA GLN A 131 -1.87 9.27 15.07
C GLN A 131 -3.08 8.34 14.90
N ALA A 132 -3.62 8.21 13.68
CA ALA A 132 -4.70 7.28 13.38
C ALA A 132 -4.30 5.82 13.66
N GLU A 133 -3.10 5.42 13.24
CA GLU A 133 -2.54 4.09 13.55
C GLU A 133 -2.32 3.92 15.06
N TYR A 134 -1.72 4.91 15.73
CA TYR A 134 -1.42 4.83 17.16
C TYR A 134 -2.69 4.64 17.99
N VAL A 135 -3.75 5.41 17.70
CA VAL A 135 -5.05 5.28 18.37
C VAL A 135 -5.66 3.91 18.08
N GLY A 136 -5.70 3.50 16.81
CA GLY A 136 -6.26 2.22 16.42
C GLY A 136 -5.55 1.01 17.05
N LEU A 137 -4.23 1.07 17.16
CA LEU A 137 -3.42 0.04 17.82
C LEU A 137 -3.63 0.00 19.35
N ARG A 138 -3.81 1.17 19.97
CA ARG A 138 -4.18 1.25 21.40
C ARG A 138 -5.55 0.62 21.64
N GLU A 139 -6.52 0.90 20.78
CA GLU A 139 -7.87 0.34 20.84
C GLU A 139 -7.86 -1.18 20.62
N SER A 140 -6.92 -1.70 19.82
CA SER A 140 -6.72 -3.15 19.66
C SER A 140 -5.96 -3.81 20.82
N GLY A 141 -5.69 -3.08 21.91
CA GLY A 141 -5.08 -3.62 23.14
C GLY A 141 -3.55 -3.49 23.22
N ILE A 142 -2.88 -2.84 22.27
CA ILE A 142 -1.42 -2.67 22.31
C ILE A 142 -1.08 -1.48 23.20
N ALA A 143 -0.50 -1.72 24.37
CA ALA A 143 -0.30 -0.67 25.38
C ALA A 143 0.71 0.41 24.98
N ASN A 144 1.75 0.12 24.20
CA ASN A 144 2.69 1.15 23.75
C ASN A 144 2.99 0.93 22.27
N PRO A 145 2.08 1.33 21.38
CA PRO A 145 2.24 1.03 19.97
C PRO A 145 3.35 1.87 19.38
N GLU A 146 4.10 1.22 18.48
CA GLU A 146 5.08 1.84 17.61
C GLU A 146 4.63 1.57 16.17
N PRO A 147 3.78 2.47 15.59
CA PRO A 147 3.16 2.26 14.29
C PRO A 147 4.12 1.83 13.17
N ARG A 148 5.31 2.46 13.10
CA ARG A 148 6.31 2.13 12.06
C ARG A 148 6.88 0.73 12.21
N PHE A 149 6.95 0.19 13.42
CA PHE A 149 7.38 -1.19 13.66
C PHE A 149 6.24 -2.16 13.38
N GLN A 150 5.06 -1.88 13.92
CA GLN A 150 3.91 -2.76 13.80
C GLN A 150 3.54 -3.01 12.33
N PHE A 151 3.73 -2.01 11.46
CA PHE A 151 3.59 -2.17 10.02
C PHE A 151 4.36 -3.38 9.46
N PHE A 152 5.66 -3.50 9.75
CA PHE A 152 6.46 -4.62 9.27
C PHE A 152 6.12 -5.94 9.97
N THR A 153 5.77 -5.89 11.25
CA THR A 153 5.30 -7.07 12.00
C THR A 153 4.06 -7.66 11.33
N ASP A 154 3.07 -6.82 11.04
CA ASP A 154 1.79 -7.27 10.47
C ASP A 154 1.96 -7.73 9.01
N LEU A 155 2.78 -7.03 8.21
CA LEU A 155 3.09 -7.48 6.85
C LEU A 155 3.87 -8.79 6.82
N THR A 156 4.76 -9.03 7.79
CA THR A 156 5.48 -10.31 7.90
C THR A 156 4.49 -11.43 8.18
N ALA A 157 3.58 -11.23 9.13
CA ALA A 157 2.54 -12.21 9.44
C ALA A 157 1.65 -12.52 8.21
N LEU A 158 1.25 -11.50 7.45
CA LEU A 158 0.50 -11.68 6.20
C LEU A 158 1.30 -12.47 5.16
N ILE A 159 2.57 -12.13 4.96
CA ILE A 159 3.44 -12.83 3.99
C ILE A 159 3.60 -14.30 4.37
N ASP A 160 3.84 -14.59 5.66
CA ASP A 160 4.00 -15.94 6.15
C ASP A 160 2.70 -16.75 6.00
N GLU A 161 1.56 -16.16 6.34
CA GLU A 161 0.23 -16.77 6.13
C GLU A 161 0.01 -17.12 4.65
N LYS A 162 0.25 -16.17 3.73
CA LYS A 162 0.00 -16.40 2.30
C LYS A 162 1.00 -17.37 1.69
N ARG A 163 2.24 -17.43 2.19
CA ARG A 163 3.21 -18.46 1.79
C ARG A 163 2.78 -19.86 2.18
N GLN A 164 2.24 -20.04 3.39
CA GLN A 164 1.69 -21.34 3.82
C GLN A 164 0.54 -21.80 2.92
N GLN A 165 -0.18 -20.84 2.31
CA GLN A 165 -1.26 -21.09 1.35
C GLN A 165 -0.76 -21.28 -0.10
N GLY A 166 0.56 -21.29 -0.35
CA GLY A 166 1.13 -21.49 -1.69
C GLY A 166 1.31 -20.21 -2.53
N TYR A 167 1.13 -19.03 -1.94
CA TYR A 167 1.31 -17.75 -2.65
C TYR A 167 2.72 -17.19 -2.47
N ARG A 168 3.28 -16.64 -3.55
CA ARG A 168 4.55 -15.91 -3.55
C ARG A 168 4.30 -14.40 -3.48
N PRO A 169 4.95 -13.66 -2.57
CA PRO A 169 4.68 -12.25 -2.39
C PRO A 169 5.36 -11.37 -3.45
N ILE A 170 4.61 -10.37 -3.93
CA ILE A 170 5.11 -9.16 -4.59
C ILE A 170 4.66 -8.00 -3.71
N VAL A 171 5.61 -7.23 -3.19
CA VAL A 171 5.33 -6.11 -2.30
C VAL A 171 5.73 -4.82 -3.01
N MET A 172 4.79 -3.89 -3.12
CA MET A 172 5.02 -2.52 -3.56
C MET A 172 4.69 -1.60 -2.39
N MET A 173 5.58 -0.71 -2.00
CA MET A 173 5.31 0.20 -0.88
C MET A 173 6.16 1.45 -0.85
N ASP A 174 5.60 2.51 -0.28
CA ASP A 174 6.40 3.57 0.33
C ASP A 174 6.79 3.08 1.74
N ALA A 175 8.04 2.66 1.88
CA ALA A 175 8.58 2.15 3.14
C ALA A 175 9.04 3.27 4.07
N ASN A 176 9.14 4.51 3.58
CA ASN A 176 9.74 5.65 4.29
C ASN A 176 11.09 5.29 4.96
N GLU A 177 11.86 4.44 4.29
CA GLU A 177 13.18 3.95 4.72
C GLU A 177 13.92 3.36 3.51
N ASP A 178 15.19 3.71 3.35
CA ASP A 178 16.07 3.14 2.33
C ASP A 178 16.93 2.02 2.93
N TRP A 179 16.80 0.82 2.36
CA TRP A 179 17.48 -0.39 2.82
C TRP A 179 18.93 -0.52 2.31
N VAL A 180 19.26 0.17 1.22
CA VAL A 180 20.61 0.16 0.60
C VAL A 180 21.51 1.16 1.31
N ALA A 181 21.02 2.40 1.45
CA ALA A 181 21.75 3.47 2.13
C ALA A 181 21.65 3.41 3.67
N GLU A 182 20.81 2.51 4.20
CA GLU A 182 20.58 2.38 5.66
C GLU A 182 20.17 3.70 6.32
N SER A 183 19.26 4.43 5.65
CA SER A 183 18.81 5.79 6.04
C SER A 183 18.29 5.89 7.49
N HIS A 184 17.93 4.77 8.11
CA HIS A 184 17.39 4.67 9.46
C HIS A 184 18.25 3.77 10.37
N LYS A 185 19.57 3.82 10.21
CA LYS A 185 20.53 3.04 11.01
C LYS A 185 20.33 3.20 12.52
N LYS A 186 20.02 4.42 12.98
CA LYS A 186 19.75 4.70 14.41
C LYS A 186 18.47 4.02 14.91
N GLN A 187 17.51 3.75 14.04
CA GLN A 187 16.27 3.03 14.34
C GLN A 187 16.39 1.53 14.03
N GLY A 188 17.58 1.07 13.63
CA GLY A 188 17.93 -0.35 13.53
C GLY A 188 17.71 -1.00 12.17
N ASN A 189 17.60 -0.21 11.08
CA ASN A 189 17.41 -0.69 9.69
C ASN A 189 16.28 -1.72 9.57
N LYS A 190 15.09 -1.32 10.02
CA LYS A 190 13.93 -2.20 10.15
C LYS A 190 13.48 -2.74 8.79
N LEU A 191 13.60 -1.95 7.71
CA LEU A 191 13.26 -2.42 6.37
C LEU A 191 14.20 -3.53 5.90
N LYS A 192 15.51 -3.38 6.10
CA LYS A 192 16.50 -4.42 5.77
C LYS A 192 16.22 -5.72 6.53
N LYS A 193 15.90 -5.62 7.82
CA LYS A 193 15.52 -6.80 8.64
C LYS A 193 14.23 -7.44 8.15
N PHE A 194 13.22 -6.63 7.83
CA PHE A 194 11.96 -7.11 7.23
C PHE A 194 12.22 -7.87 5.93
N MET A 195 13.01 -7.32 5.00
CA MET A 195 13.36 -7.99 3.75
C MET A 195 14.10 -9.32 3.98
N GLN A 196 15.03 -9.36 4.92
CA GLN A 196 15.76 -10.58 5.27
C GLN A 196 14.84 -11.64 5.88
N GLN A 197 14.01 -11.26 6.86
CA GLN A 197 13.07 -12.16 7.53
C GLN A 197 12.04 -12.72 6.55
N THR A 198 11.53 -11.87 5.67
CA THR A 198 10.56 -12.26 4.65
C THR A 198 11.22 -12.75 3.38
N GLN A 199 12.54 -12.90 3.30
CA GLN A 199 13.26 -13.37 2.10
C GLN A 199 12.84 -12.64 0.81
N LEU A 200 12.48 -11.36 0.92
CA LEU A 200 12.15 -10.52 -0.24
C LEU A 200 13.44 -10.04 -0.89
N VAL A 201 13.38 -9.91 -2.21
CA VAL A 201 14.46 -9.36 -3.02
C VAL A 201 13.97 -8.12 -3.73
N ASP A 202 14.87 -7.17 -3.93
CA ASP A 202 14.60 -5.95 -4.68
C ASP A 202 14.98 -6.18 -6.15
N PRO A 203 14.00 -6.38 -7.06
CA PRO A 203 14.29 -6.69 -8.45
C PRO A 203 14.98 -5.53 -9.19
N TYR A 204 14.69 -4.28 -8.81
CA TYR A 204 15.32 -3.11 -9.42
C TYR A 204 16.80 -3.05 -9.05
N TYR A 205 17.11 -3.14 -7.75
CA TYR A 205 18.48 -3.10 -7.27
C TYR A 205 19.28 -4.32 -7.76
N LEU A 206 18.69 -5.52 -7.81
CA LEU A 206 19.35 -6.70 -8.38
C LEU A 206 19.70 -6.52 -9.86
N LYS A 207 18.84 -5.82 -10.62
CA LYS A 207 19.02 -5.63 -12.07
C LYS A 207 20.02 -4.53 -12.39
N PHE A 208 19.94 -3.40 -11.69
CA PHE A 208 20.67 -2.17 -12.03
C PHE A 208 21.79 -1.84 -11.05
N ASN A 209 21.81 -2.46 -9.86
CA ASN A 209 22.73 -2.14 -8.76
C ASN A 209 22.68 -0.64 -8.38
N GLU A 210 21.48 -0.06 -8.49
CA GLU A 210 21.21 1.35 -8.26
C GLU A 210 20.02 1.53 -7.30
N ALA A 211 20.07 2.56 -6.47
CA ALA A 211 18.99 2.98 -5.59
C ALA A 211 18.69 4.47 -5.81
N PRO A 212 18.05 4.85 -6.93
CA PRO A 212 17.77 6.25 -7.25
C PRO A 212 16.79 6.85 -6.25
N ARG A 213 16.98 8.13 -5.90
CA ARG A 213 16.05 8.85 -5.02
C ARG A 213 14.63 8.83 -5.60
N THR A 214 13.65 8.62 -4.74
CA THR A 214 12.23 8.65 -5.13
C THR A 214 11.47 9.83 -4.53
N TYR A 215 12.10 10.55 -3.59
CA TYR A 215 11.57 11.76 -2.98
C TYR A 215 12.37 13.00 -3.39
N THR A 216 11.68 14.03 -3.88
CA THR A 216 12.30 15.23 -4.46
C THR A 216 13.18 16.01 -3.48
N ARG A 217 12.84 16.00 -2.19
CA ARG A 217 13.58 16.71 -1.12
C ARG A 217 14.60 15.83 -0.41
N GLY A 218 14.81 14.60 -0.87
CA GLY A 218 15.76 13.65 -0.30
C GLY A 218 16.76 13.12 -1.33
N THR A 219 17.70 12.32 -0.84
CA THR A 219 18.65 11.55 -1.66
C THR A 219 18.38 10.05 -1.64
N SER A 220 17.48 9.61 -0.76
CA SER A 220 17.20 8.20 -0.50
C SER A 220 16.08 7.66 -1.40
N ARG A 221 16.15 6.36 -1.69
CA ARG A 221 15.05 5.60 -2.32
C ARG A 221 14.14 5.07 -1.22
N LEU A 222 12.98 5.69 -1.07
CA LEU A 222 12.02 5.38 0.00
C LEU A 222 10.93 4.41 -0.46
N ASP A 223 10.72 4.34 -1.78
CA ASP A 223 9.72 3.50 -2.44
C ASP A 223 10.36 2.23 -2.98
N MET A 224 9.63 1.11 -2.90
CA MET A 224 10.06 -0.23 -3.28
C MET A 224 8.99 -1.01 -4.03
#